data_AF-A0AAE6ZU40-F1
#
_entry.id   AF-A0AAE6ZU40-F1
#
_cell.length_a   1.000
_cell.length_b   1.000
_cell.length_c   1.000
_cell.angle_alpha   90.00
_cell.angle_beta   90.00
_cell.angle_gamma   90.00
#
_symmetry.space_group_name_H-M   'P 1'
#
loop_
_entity.id
_entity.type
_entity.pdbx_description
1 polymer ?
#
loop_
_entity_poly.entity_id
_entity_poly.type
_entity_poly.pdbx_seq_one_letter_code
_entity_poly.pdbx_strand_id
1 'polypeptide(L)'
;MSTAAEYREQLKALLPPGQAFPRDPGTTLHDLLDGMSLELARVDDRASALPQEVNPNTTLELLPDWERVAGLPDKCSGTLEETLQGRRNALLAKLTSTGGQSADYFIQLAASLGYAVTIEVFRPFRAGSSVAGDVLSNGDWVFAWRIHAPDVTVIPFRAGLSVTGERLRVWGSDTLECKIRQLAPAHTIPIFAYGDATLDLNFVQDTYRSGANNTTFAGLITFTRSTTAGRFNAAGLFEMVPINQPRFDYDPLTLAPKGLLMEEARTNLLRFSAQFDNAAWIKFETTVSANATAAPDGTLTADKMVESTNTTSHTADQQINGTYTAGQVFCASCFLKAGERSSIRMNLYYAVGSTGGRQIVFNLATKSITSKDPAIPTAGVEDVGNGWLRCWFTGVVDTPAETRLLMRVQLAIGTTTTYAGDGTSGAYFWGADIQESASLLSHIPTTTVPVTRSADVAAVNTLTPWFSPARGTLYSEATNVGPSGTTIAQLGSLSDRILTSVAPSGIAGTGGATIVGSVNQASMQSAVGAPGQKVAFAYSTDDFACATNGVLIGTDTSGSLPSVSSLLLGRNGASTTNCHIRQITYSPKRLSNERLQAMTAP
;
A
#
# COMPACT_ATOMS: atom_id res chain seq x y z
N MET A 1 -48.81 -36.55 4.30
CA MET A 1 -50.23 -36.24 4.48
C MET A 1 -51.02 -37.30 3.77
N SER A 2 -52.16 -37.69 4.35
CA SER A 2 -52.97 -38.73 3.75
C SER A 2 -53.75 -38.19 2.56
N THR A 3 -53.65 -38.89 1.44
CA THR A 3 -54.35 -38.48 0.21
C THR A 3 -55.86 -38.69 0.36
N ALA A 4 -56.67 -38.02 -0.46
CA ALA A 4 -58.12 -38.24 -0.48
C ALA A 4 -58.50 -39.73 -0.73
N ALA A 5 -57.65 -40.46 -1.47
CA ALA A 5 -57.83 -41.89 -1.68
C ALA A 5 -57.59 -42.70 -0.39
N GLU A 6 -56.57 -42.35 0.40
CA GLU A 6 -56.30 -42.99 1.70
C GLU A 6 -57.41 -42.71 2.71
N TYR A 7 -57.90 -41.47 2.79
CA TYR A 7 -59.05 -41.14 3.64
C TYR A 7 -60.32 -41.90 3.22
N ARG A 8 -60.56 -42.09 1.93
CA ARG A 8 -61.68 -42.89 1.43
C ARG A 8 -61.58 -44.34 1.91
N GLU A 9 -60.38 -44.94 1.84
CA GLU A 9 -60.19 -46.32 2.33
C GLU A 9 -60.34 -46.41 3.86
N GLN A 10 -59.88 -45.41 4.61
CA GLN A 10 -60.13 -45.33 6.06
C GLN A 10 -61.63 -45.21 6.38
N LEU A 11 -62.37 -44.37 5.66
CA LEU A 11 -63.82 -44.25 5.82
C LEU A 11 -64.55 -45.57 5.52
N LYS A 12 -64.13 -46.29 4.46
CA LYS A 12 -64.66 -47.63 4.12
C LYS A 12 -64.36 -48.67 5.21
N ALA A 13 -63.21 -48.57 5.87
CA ALA A 13 -62.82 -49.45 6.97
C ALA A 13 -63.62 -49.18 8.26
N LEU A 14 -64.08 -47.94 8.47
CA LEU A 14 -64.90 -47.55 9.62
C LEU A 14 -66.40 -47.91 9.46
N LEU A 15 -66.83 -48.30 8.26
CA LEU A 15 -68.19 -48.77 8.03
C LEU A 15 -68.40 -50.17 8.64
N PRO A 16 -69.60 -50.45 9.22
CA PRO A 16 -69.94 -51.79 9.67
C PRO A 16 -69.77 -52.85 8.58
N PRO A 17 -69.41 -54.10 8.93
CA PRO A 17 -69.40 -55.20 7.98
C PRO A 17 -70.85 -55.56 7.57
N GLY A 18 -71.07 -55.86 6.29
CA GLY A 18 -72.38 -56.30 5.78
C GLY A 18 -72.76 -55.73 4.41
N GLN A 19 -73.74 -56.35 3.76
CA GLN A 19 -74.18 -56.01 2.39
C GLN A 19 -74.89 -54.66 2.28
N ALA A 20 -75.36 -54.11 3.40
CA ALA A 20 -76.01 -52.79 3.43
C ALA A 20 -75.03 -51.62 3.14
N PHE A 21 -73.71 -51.87 3.16
CA PHE A 21 -72.66 -50.87 2.99
C PHE A 21 -71.70 -51.27 1.85
N PRO A 22 -72.10 -51.10 0.57
CA PRO A 22 -71.27 -51.46 -0.57
C PRO A 22 -70.01 -50.58 -0.65
N ARG A 23 -68.85 -51.20 -0.90
CA ARG A 23 -67.53 -50.52 -0.96
C ARG A 23 -66.99 -50.37 -2.38
N ASP A 24 -67.64 -51.04 -3.33
CA ASP A 24 -67.22 -51.12 -4.73
C ASP A 24 -67.35 -49.75 -5.44
N PRO A 25 -66.42 -49.42 -6.35
CA PRO A 25 -66.48 -48.21 -7.18
C PRO A 25 -67.78 -48.12 -8.00
N GLY A 26 -68.36 -46.91 -8.11
CA GLY A 26 -69.58 -46.65 -8.88
C GLY A 26 -70.89 -46.87 -8.12
N THR A 27 -70.83 -47.15 -6.82
CA THR A 27 -72.01 -47.16 -5.94
C THR A 27 -72.23 -45.79 -5.31
N THR A 28 -73.49 -45.41 -5.04
CA THR A 28 -73.81 -44.10 -4.45
C THR A 28 -73.10 -43.87 -3.10
N LEU A 29 -72.89 -44.92 -2.32
CA LEU A 29 -72.15 -44.84 -1.06
C LEU A 29 -70.65 -44.60 -1.31
N HIS A 30 -70.05 -45.25 -2.31
CA HIS A 30 -68.66 -45.01 -2.69
C HIS A 30 -68.44 -43.55 -3.12
N ASP A 31 -69.30 -43.02 -3.99
CA ASP A 31 -69.18 -41.66 -4.51
C ASP A 31 -69.40 -40.60 -3.40
N LEU A 32 -70.29 -40.88 -2.45
CA LEU A 32 -70.46 -40.04 -1.26
C LEU A 32 -69.20 -40.02 -0.40
N LEU A 33 -68.61 -41.19 -0.13
CA LEU A 33 -67.37 -41.27 0.66
C LEU A 33 -66.18 -40.64 -0.05
N ASP A 34 -66.11 -40.71 -1.37
CA ASP A 34 -65.10 -40.05 -2.20
C ASP A 34 -65.24 -38.52 -2.12
N GLY A 35 -66.47 -38.00 -2.21
CA GLY A 35 -66.73 -36.57 -1.99
C GLY A 35 -66.34 -36.10 -0.58
N MET A 36 -66.64 -36.90 0.45
CA MET A 36 -66.27 -36.60 1.83
C MET A 36 -64.75 -36.66 2.07
N SER A 37 -64.04 -37.58 1.42
CA SER A 37 -62.60 -37.74 1.63
C SER A 37 -61.77 -36.59 1.07
N LEU A 38 -62.26 -35.91 0.02
CA LEU A 38 -61.65 -34.68 -0.51
C LEU A 38 -61.59 -33.57 0.54
N GLU A 39 -62.69 -33.33 1.27
CA GLU A 39 -62.71 -32.30 2.32
C GLU A 39 -61.86 -32.68 3.53
N LEU A 40 -61.83 -33.97 3.90
CA LEU A 40 -60.95 -34.44 4.97
C LEU A 40 -59.47 -34.26 4.62
N ALA A 41 -59.07 -34.62 3.40
CA ALA A 41 -57.72 -34.37 2.91
C ALA A 41 -57.39 -32.88 2.88
N ARG A 42 -58.32 -32.03 2.41
CA ARG A 42 -58.14 -30.58 2.41
C ARG A 42 -57.95 -30.01 3.82
N VAL A 43 -58.71 -30.49 4.80
CA VAL A 43 -58.59 -30.05 6.21
C VAL A 43 -57.26 -30.52 6.82
N ASP A 44 -56.84 -31.76 6.57
CA ASP A 44 -55.54 -32.28 7.03
C ASP A 44 -54.37 -31.51 6.41
N ASP A 45 -54.46 -31.22 5.11
CA ASP A 45 -53.47 -30.37 4.40
C ASP A 45 -53.38 -28.98 5.04
N ARG A 46 -54.52 -28.34 5.37
CA ARG A 46 -54.52 -27.04 6.07
C ARG A 46 -53.99 -27.14 7.50
N ALA A 47 -54.32 -28.19 8.24
CA ALA A 47 -53.81 -28.42 9.58
C ALA A 47 -52.29 -28.62 9.58
N SER A 48 -51.75 -29.28 8.55
CA SER A 48 -50.32 -29.51 8.39
C SER A 48 -49.53 -28.27 7.94
N ALA A 49 -50.17 -27.32 7.27
CA ALA A 49 -49.57 -26.04 6.88
C ALA A 49 -49.47 -25.08 8.09
N LEU A 50 -50.38 -25.21 9.06
CA LEU A 50 -50.45 -24.32 10.22
C LEU A 50 -49.12 -24.23 11.02
N PRO A 51 -48.39 -25.32 11.32
CA PRO A 51 -47.07 -25.23 11.94
C PRO A 51 -46.05 -24.37 11.17
N GLN A 52 -46.12 -24.36 9.83
CA GLN A 52 -45.25 -23.51 9.00
C GLN A 52 -45.68 -22.04 9.07
N GLU A 53 -46.97 -21.78 9.21
CA GLU A 53 -47.53 -20.44 9.36
C GLU A 53 -47.38 -19.85 10.78
N VAL A 54 -47.31 -20.70 11.80
CA VAL A 54 -47.04 -20.29 13.19
C VAL A 54 -45.56 -19.93 13.39
N ASN A 55 -44.65 -20.43 12.56
CA ASN A 55 -43.25 -20.08 12.65
C ASN A 55 -42.95 -18.79 11.86
N PRO A 56 -42.45 -17.72 12.51
CA PRO A 56 -42.20 -16.42 11.86
C PRO A 56 -41.15 -16.48 10.76
N ASN A 57 -40.29 -17.52 10.73
CA ASN A 57 -39.30 -17.71 9.68
C ASN A 57 -39.88 -18.33 8.38
N THR A 58 -41.03 -19.01 8.48
CA THR A 58 -41.63 -19.76 7.37
C THR A 58 -43.04 -19.27 6.97
N THR A 59 -43.66 -18.40 7.76
CA THR A 59 -45.03 -17.88 7.53
C THR A 59 -45.19 -17.12 6.22
N LEU A 60 -46.24 -17.43 5.46
CA LEU A 60 -46.58 -16.76 4.22
C LEU A 60 -47.97 -16.11 4.32
N GLU A 61 -48.98 -16.91 4.64
CA GLU A 61 -50.37 -16.46 4.73
C GLU A 61 -50.63 -15.62 5.99
N LEU A 62 -50.05 -16.01 7.14
CA LEU A 62 -50.23 -15.30 8.42
C LEU A 62 -49.23 -14.16 8.65
N LEU A 63 -48.35 -13.88 7.68
CA LEU A 63 -47.34 -12.84 7.81
C LEU A 63 -47.94 -11.44 8.14
N PRO A 64 -49.04 -10.98 7.51
CA PRO A 64 -49.66 -9.70 7.87
C PRO A 64 -50.14 -9.65 9.33
N ASP A 65 -50.62 -10.77 9.88
CA ASP A 65 -51.05 -10.83 11.27
C ASP A 65 -49.85 -10.80 12.23
N TRP A 66 -48.76 -11.48 11.89
CA TRP A 66 -47.51 -11.40 12.62
C TRP A 66 -46.95 -9.96 12.63
N GLU A 67 -46.96 -9.28 11.49
CA GLU A 67 -46.52 -7.89 11.36
C GLU A 67 -47.38 -6.96 12.22
N ARG A 68 -48.70 -7.12 12.19
CA ARG A 68 -49.63 -6.37 13.04
C ARG A 68 -49.31 -6.55 14.52
N VAL A 69 -49.03 -7.77 14.97
CA VAL A 69 -48.66 -8.06 16.37
C VAL A 69 -47.29 -7.50 16.73
N ALA A 70 -46.32 -7.57 15.80
CA ALA A 70 -44.97 -7.07 16.00
C ALA A 70 -44.82 -5.55 15.82
N GLY A 71 -45.87 -4.88 15.34
CA GLY A 71 -45.88 -3.43 15.06
C GLY A 71 -45.05 -3.06 13.83
N LEU A 72 -45.09 -3.90 12.79
CA LEU A 72 -44.49 -3.68 11.47
C LEU A 72 -45.57 -3.34 10.44
N PRO A 73 -45.27 -2.57 9.38
CA PRO A 73 -44.01 -1.86 9.12
C PRO A 73 -43.79 -0.71 10.13
N ASP A 74 -42.52 -0.43 10.45
CA ASP A 74 -42.16 0.65 11.37
C ASP A 74 -41.58 1.86 10.61
N LYS A 75 -41.17 2.89 11.36
CA LYS A 75 -40.65 4.13 10.77
C LYS A 75 -39.36 3.96 9.96
N CYS A 76 -38.68 2.82 10.10
CA CYS A 76 -37.45 2.49 9.41
C CYS A 76 -37.63 1.40 8.36
N SER A 77 -38.88 1.11 7.97
CA SER A 77 -39.19 0.23 6.85
C SER A 77 -38.72 0.84 5.53
N GLY A 78 -37.86 0.11 4.82
CA GLY A 78 -37.28 0.53 3.54
C GLY A 78 -37.62 -0.41 2.39
N THR A 79 -37.00 -0.18 1.23
CA THR A 79 -37.20 -0.97 -0.02
C THR A 79 -36.97 -2.47 0.15
N LEU A 80 -36.12 -2.90 1.09
CA LEU A 80 -35.90 -4.32 1.39
C LEU A 80 -37.14 -4.98 2.02
N GLU A 81 -37.91 -4.25 2.80
CA GLU A 81 -39.14 -4.71 3.45
C GLU A 81 -40.35 -4.71 2.47
N GLU A 82 -40.13 -4.39 1.19
CA GLU A 82 -41.09 -4.68 0.11
C GLU A 82 -41.05 -6.14 -0.33
N THR A 83 -39.96 -6.86 -0.03
CA THR A 83 -39.81 -8.29 -0.36
C THR A 83 -40.28 -9.18 0.78
N LEU A 84 -40.84 -10.36 0.47
CA LEU A 84 -41.25 -11.36 1.45
C LEU A 84 -40.10 -11.76 2.38
N GLN A 85 -38.90 -11.94 1.80
CA GLN A 85 -37.70 -12.28 2.56
C GLN A 85 -37.29 -11.16 3.52
N GLY A 86 -37.33 -9.90 3.08
CA GLY A 86 -37.05 -8.75 3.94
C GLY A 86 -38.06 -8.58 5.07
N ARG A 87 -39.34 -8.80 4.79
CA ARG A 87 -40.43 -8.75 5.79
C ARG A 87 -40.28 -9.81 6.87
N ARG A 88 -39.98 -11.06 6.50
CA ARG A 88 -39.69 -12.14 7.47
C ARG A 88 -38.44 -11.85 8.31
N ASN A 89 -37.37 -11.32 7.71
CA ASN A 89 -36.17 -10.93 8.43
C ASN A 89 -36.45 -9.80 9.44
N ALA A 90 -37.23 -8.79 9.05
CA ALA A 90 -37.63 -7.70 9.94
C ALA A 90 -38.49 -8.20 11.11
N LEU A 91 -39.44 -9.10 10.84
CA LEU A 91 -40.25 -9.77 11.86
C LEU A 91 -39.39 -10.58 12.83
N LEU A 92 -38.48 -11.41 12.30
CA LEU A 92 -37.60 -12.24 13.12
C LEU A 92 -36.66 -11.37 13.97
N ALA A 93 -36.07 -10.33 13.39
CA ALA A 93 -35.23 -9.37 14.11
C ALA A 93 -36.02 -8.70 15.25
N LYS A 94 -37.28 -8.31 15.01
CA LYS A 94 -38.14 -7.71 16.03
C LYS A 94 -38.42 -8.66 17.19
N LEU A 95 -38.81 -9.90 16.89
CA LEU A 95 -39.17 -10.92 17.90
C LEU A 95 -37.97 -11.45 18.68
N THR A 96 -36.78 -11.47 18.06
CA THR A 96 -35.55 -12.00 18.69
C THR A 96 -34.65 -10.93 19.29
N SER A 97 -34.94 -9.64 19.05
CA SER A 97 -34.16 -8.54 19.62
C SER A 97 -34.22 -8.53 21.15
N THR A 98 -33.08 -8.78 21.78
CA THR A 98 -32.82 -8.48 23.20
C THR A 98 -32.02 -7.19 23.20
N GLY A 99 -32.58 -6.07 23.66
CA GLY A 99 -31.93 -4.76 23.58
C GLY A 99 -30.51 -4.76 24.17
N GLY A 100 -29.58 -4.05 23.54
CA GLY A 100 -28.18 -3.96 23.96
C GLY A 100 -27.56 -2.60 23.64
N GLN A 101 -26.51 -2.23 24.37
CA GLN A 101 -25.80 -0.95 24.21
C GLN A 101 -24.35 -1.11 23.72
N SER A 102 -23.89 -2.34 23.47
CA SER A 102 -22.51 -2.62 23.03
C SER A 102 -22.36 -2.55 21.51
N ALA A 103 -21.17 -2.24 21.01
CA ALA A 103 -20.88 -2.29 19.58
C ALA A 103 -21.19 -3.68 18.97
N ASP A 104 -20.87 -4.76 19.68
CA ASP A 104 -21.17 -6.14 19.24
C ASP A 104 -22.67 -6.39 19.02
N TYR A 105 -23.53 -5.82 19.87
CA TYR A 105 -24.97 -5.92 19.68
C TYR A 105 -25.42 -5.28 18.36
N PHE A 106 -24.90 -4.10 18.02
CA PHE A 106 -25.24 -3.42 16.77
C PHE A 106 -24.63 -4.09 15.53
N ILE A 107 -23.48 -4.76 15.67
CA ILE A 107 -22.93 -5.61 14.61
C ILE A 107 -23.85 -6.82 14.35
N GLN A 108 -24.33 -7.50 15.41
CA GLN A 108 -25.27 -8.61 15.30
C GLN A 108 -26.63 -8.17 14.75
N LEU A 109 -27.12 -7.01 15.16
CA LEU A 109 -28.34 -6.40 14.63
C LEU A 109 -28.23 -6.16 13.12
N ALA A 110 -27.13 -5.53 12.67
CA ALA A 110 -26.88 -5.31 11.25
C ALA A 110 -26.80 -6.64 10.47
N ALA A 111 -26.16 -7.67 11.04
CA ALA A 111 -26.09 -9.00 10.44
C ALA A 111 -27.48 -9.66 10.27
N SER A 112 -28.37 -9.50 11.25
CA SER A 112 -29.76 -10.01 11.17
C SER A 112 -30.58 -9.34 10.06
N LEU A 113 -30.26 -8.09 9.74
CA LEU A 113 -30.86 -7.32 8.64
C LEU A 113 -30.20 -7.61 7.28
N GLY A 114 -29.16 -8.45 7.25
CA GLY A 114 -28.44 -8.82 6.02
C GLY A 114 -27.23 -7.93 5.68
N TYR A 115 -26.76 -7.11 6.62
CA TYR A 115 -25.60 -6.22 6.45
C TYR A 115 -24.37 -6.74 7.21
N ALA A 116 -23.22 -6.77 6.54
CA ALA A 116 -21.93 -7.07 7.18
C ALA A 116 -21.22 -5.75 7.53
N VAL A 117 -21.18 -5.38 8.81
CA VAL A 117 -20.59 -4.12 9.28
C VAL A 117 -19.54 -4.35 10.35
N THR A 118 -18.65 -3.36 10.53
CA THR A 118 -17.80 -3.25 11.72
C THR A 118 -17.98 -1.88 12.36
N ILE A 119 -17.80 -1.77 13.68
CA ILE A 119 -17.97 -0.52 14.42
C ILE A 119 -16.66 -0.16 15.10
N GLU A 120 -16.11 0.99 14.75
CA GLU A 120 -14.96 1.60 15.41
C GLU A 120 -15.43 2.58 16.48
N VAL A 121 -14.88 2.44 17.69
CA VAL A 121 -15.18 3.29 18.85
C VAL A 121 -13.92 4.05 19.23
N PHE A 122 -14.03 5.36 19.45
CA PHE A 122 -12.88 6.20 19.76
C PHE A 122 -12.63 6.30 21.27
N ARG A 123 -11.35 6.31 21.64
CA ARG A 123 -10.90 6.57 23.02
C ARG A 123 -10.32 7.98 23.14
N PRO A 124 -10.43 8.66 24.29
CA PRO A 124 -9.79 9.95 24.48
C PRO A 124 -8.26 9.80 24.41
N PHE A 125 -7.61 10.77 23.77
CA PHE A 125 -6.16 10.92 23.79
C PHE A 125 -5.73 11.40 25.17
N ARG A 126 -4.90 10.61 25.87
CA ARG A 126 -4.42 10.93 27.23
C ARG A 126 -2.91 10.84 27.30
N ALA A 127 -2.26 11.89 27.78
CA ALA A 127 -0.84 11.87 28.08
C ALA A 127 -0.52 10.71 29.06
N GLY A 128 0.46 9.87 28.71
CA GLY A 128 0.83 8.67 29.47
C GLY A 128 0.10 7.38 29.07
N SER A 129 -0.94 7.44 28.24
CA SER A 129 -1.63 6.26 27.69
C SER A 129 -1.83 6.30 26.16
N SER A 130 -1.61 7.46 25.56
CA SER A 130 -1.59 7.70 24.12
C SER A 130 -0.20 8.18 23.70
N VAL A 131 0.20 7.87 22.47
CA VAL A 131 1.50 8.23 21.92
C VAL A 131 1.36 9.19 20.73
N ALA A 132 2.41 9.93 20.41
CA ALA A 132 2.42 10.77 19.21
C ALA A 132 2.19 9.90 17.97
N GLY A 133 1.19 10.25 17.14
CA GLY A 133 0.69 9.43 16.03
C GLY A 133 -0.71 8.84 16.29
N ASP A 134 -1.13 8.70 17.56
CA ASP A 134 -2.51 8.33 17.88
C ASP A 134 -3.49 9.44 17.46
N VAL A 135 -4.70 9.05 17.06
CA VAL A 135 -5.79 9.97 16.69
C VAL A 135 -6.19 10.85 17.89
N LEU A 136 -6.27 12.15 17.68
CA LEU A 136 -6.72 13.14 18.67
C LEU A 136 -8.26 13.12 18.82
N SER A 137 -8.80 12.06 19.39
CA SER A 137 -10.25 11.83 19.55
C SER A 137 -10.81 12.28 20.91
N ASN A 138 -10.54 13.53 21.30
CA ASN A 138 -11.09 14.14 22.51
C ASN A 138 -12.46 14.79 22.26
N GLY A 139 -13.15 15.17 23.34
CA GLY A 139 -14.47 15.81 23.26
C GLY A 139 -15.54 14.85 22.76
N ASP A 140 -16.45 15.32 21.89
CA ASP A 140 -17.61 14.54 21.42
C ASP A 140 -17.23 13.26 20.64
N TRP A 141 -16.01 13.19 20.12
CA TRP A 141 -15.49 12.01 19.42
C TRP A 141 -15.48 10.74 20.28
N VAL A 142 -15.35 10.85 21.61
CA VAL A 142 -15.41 9.67 22.50
C VAL A 142 -16.79 8.99 22.49
N PHE A 143 -17.81 9.69 22.02
CA PHE A 143 -19.15 9.16 21.85
C PHE A 143 -19.49 8.83 20.39
N ALA A 144 -18.59 9.12 19.46
CA ALA A 144 -18.78 8.79 18.05
C ALA A 144 -18.53 7.29 17.81
N TRP A 145 -19.42 6.68 17.03
CA TRP A 145 -19.23 5.35 16.49
C TRP A 145 -19.09 5.48 14.99
N ARG A 146 -17.99 4.97 14.42
CA ARG A 146 -17.83 4.90 12.97
C ARG A 146 -18.21 3.50 12.51
N ILE A 147 -19.36 3.42 11.84
CA ILE A 147 -19.90 2.18 11.28
C ILE A 147 -19.37 2.03 9.87
N HIS A 148 -18.47 1.08 9.65
CA HIS A 148 -17.97 0.74 8.32
C HIS A 148 -18.93 -0.26 7.68
N ALA A 149 -19.56 0.14 6.58
CA ALA A 149 -20.53 -0.65 5.83
C ALA A 149 -20.13 -0.76 4.35
N PRO A 150 -20.52 -1.85 3.65
CA PRO A 150 -20.26 -1.99 2.23
C PRO A 150 -20.94 -0.87 1.43
N ASP A 151 -20.28 -0.41 0.37
CA ASP A 151 -20.74 0.65 -0.52
C ASP A 151 -22.04 0.27 -1.26
N VAL A 152 -22.21 -1.03 -1.55
CA VAL A 152 -23.47 -1.60 -2.06
C VAL A 152 -23.72 -2.94 -1.37
N THR A 153 -24.83 -3.06 -0.64
CA THR A 153 -25.31 -4.34 -0.11
C THR A 153 -26.30 -4.95 -1.11
N VAL A 154 -26.01 -6.14 -1.64
CA VAL A 154 -26.85 -6.86 -2.61
C VAL A 154 -27.55 -8.02 -1.91
N ILE A 155 -28.88 -8.02 -1.90
CA ILE A 155 -29.68 -9.19 -1.48
C ILE A 155 -30.20 -9.89 -2.75
N PRO A 156 -29.74 -11.12 -3.05
CA PRO A 156 -30.20 -11.86 -4.21
C PRO A 156 -31.53 -12.57 -3.93
N PHE A 157 -32.35 -12.73 -4.97
CA PHE A 157 -33.51 -13.62 -4.97
C PHE A 157 -33.09 -15.06 -4.64
N ARG A 158 -33.83 -15.74 -3.76
CA ARG A 158 -33.57 -17.13 -3.37
C ARG A 158 -34.79 -18.00 -3.59
N ALA A 159 -34.65 -19.01 -4.44
CA ALA A 159 -35.69 -20.01 -4.65
C ALA A 159 -36.08 -20.68 -3.32
N GLY A 160 -37.37 -20.71 -3.00
CA GLY A 160 -37.90 -21.21 -1.73
C GLY A 160 -38.01 -20.20 -0.59
N LEU A 161 -37.50 -18.97 -0.76
CA LEU A 161 -37.60 -17.86 0.21
C LEU A 161 -38.23 -16.59 -0.38
N SER A 162 -38.06 -16.39 -1.68
CA SER A 162 -38.61 -15.27 -2.47
C SER A 162 -39.81 -15.73 -3.30
N VAL A 163 -40.71 -14.81 -3.69
CA VAL A 163 -41.93 -15.13 -4.46
C VAL A 163 -41.89 -14.60 -5.90
N THR A 164 -42.61 -15.27 -6.80
CA THR A 164 -42.72 -14.89 -8.21
C THR A 164 -43.26 -13.47 -8.35
N GLY A 165 -42.54 -12.61 -9.08
CA GLY A 165 -42.87 -11.19 -9.23
C GLY A 165 -41.90 -10.24 -8.50
N GLU A 166 -41.07 -10.76 -7.59
CA GLU A 166 -40.01 -9.99 -6.94
C GLU A 166 -38.80 -9.73 -7.86
N ARG A 167 -38.04 -8.68 -7.55
CA ARG A 167 -36.79 -8.34 -8.26
C ARG A 167 -35.71 -9.39 -7.95
N LEU A 168 -34.91 -9.76 -8.96
CA LEU A 168 -33.84 -10.74 -8.81
C LEU A 168 -32.70 -10.27 -7.87
N ARG A 169 -32.58 -8.96 -7.66
CA ARG A 169 -31.62 -8.31 -6.76
C ARG A 169 -32.22 -7.00 -6.23
N VAL A 170 -31.96 -6.69 -4.96
CA VAL A 170 -32.30 -5.40 -4.33
C VAL A 170 -31.06 -4.82 -3.64
N TRP A 171 -30.96 -3.48 -3.60
CA TRP A 171 -29.84 -2.71 -3.06
C TRP A 171 -30.32 -1.60 -2.11
N GLY A 172 -29.48 -1.18 -1.17
CA GLY A 172 -29.71 0.01 -0.33
C GLY A 172 -29.20 -0.13 1.11
N SER A 173 -28.79 0.99 1.72
CA SER A 173 -28.33 1.08 3.13
C SER A 173 -29.26 1.90 4.04
N ASP A 174 -30.36 2.45 3.49
CA ASP A 174 -31.29 3.32 4.23
C ASP A 174 -31.89 2.63 5.47
N THR A 175 -32.23 1.34 5.33
CA THR A 175 -32.75 0.52 6.44
C THR A 175 -31.71 0.35 7.55
N LEU A 176 -30.44 0.14 7.19
CA LEU A 176 -29.33 0.02 8.14
C LEU A 176 -29.13 1.33 8.91
N GLU A 177 -29.06 2.46 8.22
CA GLU A 177 -28.89 3.77 8.86
C GLU A 177 -30.02 4.08 9.82
N CYS A 178 -31.26 3.91 9.36
CA CYS A 178 -32.42 4.24 10.15
C CYS A 178 -32.50 3.40 11.42
N LYS A 179 -32.32 2.07 11.32
CA LYS A 179 -32.38 1.17 12.49
C LYS A 179 -31.27 1.44 13.50
N ILE A 180 -30.03 1.66 13.04
CA ILE A 180 -28.92 2.00 13.93
C ILE A 180 -29.18 3.36 14.61
N ARG A 181 -29.63 4.39 13.88
CA ARG A 181 -29.96 5.70 14.48
C ARG A 181 -31.14 5.62 15.45
N GLN A 182 -32.12 4.77 15.18
CA GLN A 182 -33.29 4.59 16.04
C GLN A 182 -32.95 3.91 17.37
N LEU A 183 -32.03 2.93 17.34
CA LEU A 183 -31.68 2.11 18.50
C LEU A 183 -30.42 2.60 19.22
N ALA A 184 -29.60 3.45 18.59
CA ALA A 184 -28.40 4.00 19.17
C ALA A 184 -28.70 4.68 20.53
N PRO A 185 -27.86 4.47 21.56
CA PRO A 185 -27.98 5.20 22.81
C PRO A 185 -27.95 6.72 22.56
N ALA A 186 -28.68 7.49 23.38
CA ALA A 186 -28.82 8.93 23.16
C ALA A 186 -27.50 9.72 23.17
N HIS A 187 -26.45 9.18 23.81
CA HIS A 187 -25.13 9.80 23.85
C HIS A 187 -24.28 9.42 22.62
N THR A 188 -24.61 8.35 21.91
CA THR A 188 -23.81 7.82 20.80
C THR A 188 -24.08 8.59 19.51
N ILE A 189 -23.03 8.96 18.79
CA ILE A 189 -23.09 9.66 17.50
C ILE A 189 -22.73 8.68 16.38
N PRO A 190 -23.71 8.01 15.72
CA PRO A 190 -23.42 7.08 14.63
C PRO A 190 -23.03 7.82 13.34
N ILE A 191 -21.85 7.50 12.83
CA ILE A 191 -21.27 8.01 11.58
C ILE A 191 -21.09 6.83 10.63
N PHE A 192 -21.74 6.87 9.48
CA PHE A 192 -21.66 5.80 8.48
C PHE A 192 -20.51 6.08 7.50
N ALA A 193 -19.61 5.10 7.37
CA ALA A 193 -18.55 5.09 6.40
C ALA A 193 -18.83 3.99 5.38
N TYR A 194 -19.20 4.40 4.17
CA TYR A 194 -19.45 3.51 3.04
C TYR A 194 -18.18 3.34 2.21
N GLY A 195 -17.80 2.10 1.94
CA GLY A 195 -16.58 1.79 1.19
C GLY A 195 -16.01 0.43 1.56
N ASP A 196 -15.57 -0.34 0.57
CA ASP A 196 -15.21 -1.75 0.70
C ASP A 196 -13.95 -2.01 1.53
N ALA A 197 -13.72 -3.27 1.88
CA ALA A 197 -12.45 -3.76 2.42
C ALA A 197 -11.29 -3.43 1.45
N THR A 198 -10.61 -2.31 1.67
CA THR A 198 -9.43 -1.89 0.91
C THR A 198 -8.15 -2.26 1.63
N LEU A 199 -7.06 -2.37 0.89
CA LEU A 199 -5.72 -2.19 1.46
C LEU A 199 -5.40 -0.71 1.42
N ASP A 200 -4.93 -0.13 2.51
CA ASP A 200 -4.38 1.23 2.51
C ASP A 200 -3.10 1.27 3.34
N LEU A 201 -1.98 1.54 2.68
CA LEU A 201 -0.65 1.61 3.26
C LEU A 201 -0.14 3.03 3.08
N ASN A 202 -0.26 3.88 4.09
CA ASN A 202 0.26 5.23 4.05
C ASN A 202 1.51 5.34 4.92
N PHE A 203 2.68 5.37 4.27
CA PHE A 203 3.98 5.41 4.93
C PHE A 203 4.39 6.81 5.38
N VAL A 204 3.68 7.83 4.91
CA VAL A 204 3.89 9.23 5.32
C VAL A 204 3.13 9.54 6.62
N GLN A 205 1.92 9.01 6.75
CA GLN A 205 1.06 9.20 7.93
C GLN A 205 1.22 8.09 8.98
N ASP A 206 2.01 7.05 8.69
CA ASP A 206 2.17 5.86 9.54
C ASP A 206 0.84 5.15 9.85
N THR A 207 -0.04 5.05 8.83
CA THR A 207 -1.36 4.42 8.96
C THR A 207 -1.50 3.24 8.01
N TYR A 208 -1.93 2.10 8.55
CA TYR A 208 -2.08 0.85 7.80
C TYR A 208 -3.44 0.23 8.03
N ARG A 209 -4.10 -0.15 6.92
CA ARG A 209 -5.42 -0.80 6.94
C ARG A 209 -5.42 -2.03 6.06
N SER A 210 -6.01 -3.10 6.59
CA SER A 210 -6.27 -4.35 5.88
C SER A 210 -7.77 -4.65 5.96
N GLY A 211 -8.48 -4.37 4.88
CA GLY A 211 -9.93 -4.37 4.87
C GLY A 211 -10.50 -3.27 5.77
N ALA A 212 -11.46 -3.64 6.63
CA ALA A 212 -12.06 -2.69 7.58
C ALA A 212 -11.13 -2.34 8.76
N ASN A 213 -10.11 -3.17 9.03
CA ASN A 213 -9.33 -3.10 10.26
C ASN A 213 -8.06 -2.25 10.10
N ASN A 214 -7.79 -1.42 11.12
CA ASN A 214 -6.48 -0.80 11.29
C ASN A 214 -5.48 -1.84 11.83
N THR A 215 -4.21 -1.71 11.44
CA THR A 215 -3.13 -2.59 11.90
C THR A 215 -1.82 -1.81 11.97
N THR A 216 -0.75 -2.46 12.41
CA THR A 216 0.61 -1.91 12.40
C THR A 216 1.37 -2.38 11.16
N PHE A 217 2.47 -1.70 10.83
CA PHE A 217 3.37 -2.13 9.76
C PHE A 217 3.76 -3.61 9.90
N ALA A 218 4.26 -3.99 11.08
CA ALA A 218 4.73 -5.36 11.34
C ALA A 218 3.59 -6.41 11.39
N GLY A 219 2.34 -5.98 11.64
CA GLY A 219 1.18 -6.85 11.60
C GLY A 219 0.70 -7.21 10.20
N LEU A 220 1.19 -6.52 9.16
CA LEU A 220 0.71 -6.68 7.78
C LEU A 220 1.85 -6.91 6.77
N ILE A 221 2.97 -6.22 6.94
CA ILE A 221 4.11 -6.23 6.03
C ILE A 221 5.24 -7.02 6.68
N THR A 222 5.66 -8.09 6.01
CA THR A 222 6.91 -8.77 6.33
C THR A 222 8.06 -7.99 5.71
N PHE A 223 8.94 -7.45 6.55
CA PHE A 223 10.13 -6.73 6.12
C PHE A 223 11.40 -7.49 6.51
N THR A 224 12.33 -7.66 5.57
CA THR A 224 13.63 -8.27 5.83
C THR A 224 14.76 -7.46 5.20
N ARG A 225 15.86 -7.34 5.96
CA ARG A 225 17.16 -6.81 5.51
C ARG A 225 18.24 -7.34 6.44
N SER A 226 19.22 -8.09 5.93
CA SER A 226 20.23 -8.80 6.73
C SER A 226 21.36 -7.94 7.31
N THR A 227 21.34 -6.63 7.07
CA THR A 227 22.37 -5.66 7.48
C THR A 227 21.74 -4.38 8.00
N THR A 228 22.53 -3.56 8.68
CA THR A 228 22.13 -2.18 9.00
C THR A 228 22.17 -1.31 7.74
N ALA A 229 21.40 -0.23 7.72
CA ALA A 229 21.34 0.66 6.56
C ALA A 229 21.04 2.11 6.94
N GLY A 230 21.61 3.06 6.19
CA GLY A 230 21.47 4.49 6.45
C GLY A 230 20.10 5.06 6.06
N ARG A 231 19.64 6.09 6.77
CA ARG A 231 18.56 7.01 6.37
C ARG A 231 18.75 8.37 7.01
N PHE A 232 17.98 9.37 6.61
CA PHE A 232 17.74 10.55 7.44
C PHE A 232 16.50 10.34 8.31
N ASN A 233 16.60 10.68 9.60
CA ASN A 233 15.51 10.55 10.55
C ASN A 233 14.64 11.81 10.61
N ALA A 234 13.59 11.78 11.45
CA ALA A 234 12.64 12.89 11.60
C ALA A 234 13.28 14.20 12.11
N ALA A 235 14.51 14.14 12.66
CA ALA A 235 15.28 15.32 13.06
C ALA A 235 16.24 15.81 11.96
N GLY A 236 16.24 15.19 10.78
CA GLY A 236 17.12 15.52 9.66
C GLY A 236 18.57 15.05 9.84
N LEU A 237 18.82 14.16 10.81
CA LEU A 237 20.15 13.59 11.04
C LEU A 237 20.28 12.24 10.35
N PHE A 238 21.48 11.96 9.83
CA PHE A 238 21.80 10.64 9.29
C PHE A 238 21.93 9.61 10.42
N GLU A 239 21.33 8.44 10.24
CA GLU A 239 21.42 7.35 11.21
C GLU A 239 21.43 5.97 10.52
N MET A 240 21.98 4.98 11.23
CA MET A 240 21.94 3.58 10.81
C MET A 240 20.77 2.86 11.46
N VAL A 241 19.85 2.37 10.62
CA VAL A 241 18.69 1.57 11.05
C VAL A 241 19.08 0.11 11.25
N PRO A 242 18.69 -0.54 12.37
CA PRO A 242 18.97 -1.94 12.65
C PRO A 242 18.50 -2.93 11.57
N ILE A 243 19.02 -4.16 11.66
CA ILE A 243 18.60 -5.31 10.84
C ILE A 243 17.09 -5.53 10.96
N ASN A 244 16.44 -5.91 9.86
CA ASN A 244 14.99 -6.18 9.77
C ASN A 244 14.06 -5.03 10.19
N GLN A 245 14.56 -3.79 10.33
CA GLN A 245 13.72 -2.63 10.57
C GLN A 245 13.53 -1.81 9.27
N PRO A 246 12.28 -1.43 8.94
CA PRO A 246 11.98 -0.61 7.77
C PRO A 246 12.61 0.78 7.93
N ARG A 247 12.98 1.39 6.80
CA ARG A 247 13.53 2.75 6.77
C ARG A 247 12.46 3.71 6.29
N PHE A 248 11.97 4.57 7.20
CA PHE A 248 11.11 5.70 6.85
C PHE A 248 11.99 6.95 6.72
N ASP A 249 12.24 7.38 5.49
CA ASP A 249 13.22 8.43 5.22
C ASP A 249 12.58 9.83 5.25
N TYR A 250 13.38 10.83 5.58
CA TYR A 250 12.93 12.22 5.71
C TYR A 250 13.78 13.13 4.85
N ASP A 251 13.19 14.21 4.36
CA ASP A 251 13.95 15.29 3.75
C ASP A 251 14.72 16.02 4.87
N PRO A 252 16.06 16.06 4.83
CA PRO A 252 16.86 16.58 5.94
C PRO A 252 16.72 18.08 6.17
N LEU A 253 16.20 18.84 5.20
CA LEU A 253 16.01 20.28 5.31
C LEU A 253 14.60 20.65 5.78
N THR A 254 13.60 20.09 5.11
CA THR A 254 12.18 20.39 5.38
C THR A 254 11.58 19.51 6.48
N LEU A 255 12.29 18.44 6.87
CA LEU A 255 11.84 17.40 7.80
C LEU A 255 10.56 16.69 7.32
N ALA A 256 10.21 16.85 6.04
CA ALA A 256 9.04 16.21 5.46
C ALA A 256 9.29 14.70 5.28
N PRO A 257 8.37 13.83 5.68
CA PRO A 257 8.48 12.40 5.44
C PRO A 257 8.44 12.09 3.93
N LYS A 258 9.42 11.32 3.46
CA LYS A 258 9.51 10.84 2.08
C LYS A 258 8.80 9.51 1.88
N GLY A 259 8.58 8.75 2.95
CA GLY A 259 7.89 7.45 2.96
C GLY A 259 8.85 6.28 3.21
N LEU A 260 8.41 5.07 2.85
CA LEU A 260 9.21 3.85 2.97
C LEU A 260 10.33 3.85 1.92
N LEU A 261 11.58 3.89 2.37
CA LEU A 261 12.76 3.78 1.53
C LEU A 261 13.05 2.31 1.22
N MET A 262 13.07 1.99 -0.08
CA MET A 262 13.44 0.70 -0.62
C MET A 262 14.70 0.87 -1.47
N GLU A 263 15.72 0.06 -1.20
CA GLU A 263 16.94 0.04 -2.00
C GLU A 263 17.49 -1.38 -2.19
N GLU A 264 18.08 -1.61 -3.36
CA GLU A 264 18.77 -2.85 -3.70
C GLU A 264 20.08 -3.04 -2.94
N ALA A 265 20.69 -4.22 -3.00
CA ALA A 265 21.97 -4.47 -2.34
C ALA A 265 23.10 -3.68 -3.00
N ARG A 266 23.93 -3.02 -2.20
CA ARG A 266 25.10 -2.26 -2.69
C ARG A 266 26.25 -2.28 -1.70
N THR A 267 27.45 -2.07 -2.22
CA THR A 267 28.69 -2.03 -1.45
C THR A 267 29.33 -0.67 -1.60
N ASN A 268 29.70 -0.03 -0.49
CA ASN A 268 30.63 1.09 -0.54
C ASN A 268 32.04 0.50 -0.66
N LEU A 269 32.70 0.79 -1.78
CA LEU A 269 34.02 0.25 -2.12
C LEU A 269 35.17 0.93 -1.36
N LEU A 270 34.90 2.06 -0.70
CA LEU A 270 35.88 2.77 0.10
C LEU A 270 36.04 2.15 1.48
N ARG A 271 37.20 2.37 2.08
CA ARG A 271 37.49 2.15 3.50
C ARG A 271 37.56 3.50 4.20
N PHE A 272 37.29 3.52 5.50
CA PHE A 272 37.42 4.70 6.36
C PHE A 272 36.65 5.89 5.79
N SER A 273 35.36 5.68 5.46
CA SER A 273 34.55 6.65 4.71
C SER A 273 34.41 8.01 5.40
N ALA A 274 34.53 8.06 6.73
CA ALA A 274 34.45 9.28 7.53
C ALA A 274 35.81 9.81 8.02
N GLN A 275 36.92 9.10 7.77
CA GLN A 275 38.23 9.36 8.39
C GLN A 275 39.29 9.64 7.31
N PHE A 276 39.28 10.85 6.76
CA PHE A 276 40.22 11.30 5.71
C PHE A 276 41.64 11.53 6.27
N ASP A 277 41.77 11.68 7.59
CA ASP A 277 43.04 11.68 8.31
C ASP A 277 43.79 10.33 8.18
N ASN A 278 43.04 9.22 8.07
CA ASN A 278 43.59 7.88 7.98
C ASN A 278 44.53 7.66 6.77
N ALA A 279 45.52 6.78 6.91
CA ALA A 279 46.49 6.46 5.86
C ALA A 279 45.88 5.77 4.62
N ALA A 280 44.67 5.21 4.72
CA ALA A 280 43.92 4.73 3.55
C ALA A 280 43.64 5.84 2.53
N TRP A 281 43.59 7.10 2.98
CA TRP A 281 43.52 8.29 2.14
C TRP A 281 44.92 8.86 1.92
N ILE A 282 45.43 8.72 0.69
CA ILE A 282 46.71 9.30 0.27
C ILE A 282 46.52 10.81 0.15
N LYS A 283 47.21 11.56 1.00
CA LYS A 283 47.17 13.02 1.05
C LYS A 283 48.30 13.59 0.20
N PHE A 284 47.99 14.62 -0.58
CA PHE A 284 48.99 15.36 -1.33
C PHE A 284 48.80 16.85 -1.05
N GLU A 285 49.84 17.46 -0.48
CA GLU A 285 49.90 18.90 -0.23
C GLU A 285 48.70 19.40 0.62
N THR A 286 48.25 18.55 1.54
CA THR A 286 47.16 18.82 2.48
C THR A 286 47.47 18.26 3.86
N THR A 287 46.94 18.91 4.89
CA THR A 287 46.88 18.39 6.26
C THR A 287 45.43 18.12 6.61
N VAL A 288 45.15 16.96 7.22
CA VAL A 288 43.79 16.60 7.65
C VAL A 288 43.73 16.49 9.17
N SER A 289 42.83 17.26 9.78
CA SER A 289 42.55 17.22 11.22
C SER A 289 41.28 16.41 11.47
N ALA A 290 41.40 15.36 12.28
CA ALA A 290 40.29 14.46 12.58
C ALA A 290 39.21 15.14 13.45
N ASN A 291 37.94 14.73 13.29
CA ASN A 291 36.85 15.07 14.22
C ASN A 291 36.69 16.58 14.50
N ALA A 292 36.85 17.41 13.47
CA ALA A 292 36.90 18.86 13.58
C ALA A 292 35.52 19.53 13.76
N THR A 293 34.44 18.90 13.32
CA THR A 293 33.07 19.44 13.46
C THR A 293 32.02 18.33 13.52
N ALA A 294 30.80 18.68 13.92
CA ALA A 294 29.67 17.77 13.86
C ALA A 294 29.34 17.40 12.40
N ALA A 295 29.28 16.11 12.14
CA ALA A 295 28.92 15.50 10.86
C ALA A 295 27.38 15.48 10.68
N PRO A 296 26.88 15.08 9.49
CA PRO A 296 25.44 14.95 9.23
C PRO A 296 24.69 13.98 10.16
N ASP A 297 25.39 13.07 10.84
CA ASP A 297 24.82 12.19 11.87
C ASP A 297 24.72 12.85 13.27
N GLY A 298 25.16 14.10 13.40
CA GLY A 298 25.17 14.87 14.64
C GLY A 298 26.37 14.60 15.55
N THR A 299 27.26 13.67 15.19
CA THR A 299 28.44 13.32 15.98
C THR A 299 29.66 14.14 15.55
N LEU A 300 30.60 14.37 16.47
CA LEU A 300 31.84 15.10 16.17
C LEU A 300 32.84 14.18 15.43
N THR A 301 32.56 13.86 14.17
CA THR A 301 33.33 12.89 13.36
C THR A 301 33.76 13.40 11.98
N ALA A 302 33.39 14.63 11.61
CA ALA A 302 33.79 15.18 10.32
C ALA A 302 35.21 15.77 10.38
N ASP A 303 36.01 15.46 9.36
CA ASP A 303 37.40 15.90 9.28
C ASP A 303 37.54 17.24 8.56
N LYS A 304 38.56 18.04 8.91
CA LYS A 304 38.94 19.24 8.17
C LYS A 304 40.19 18.98 7.34
N MET A 305 40.11 19.16 6.04
CA MET A 305 41.28 19.18 5.15
C MET A 305 41.70 20.63 4.90
N VAL A 306 42.98 20.92 5.11
CA VAL A 306 43.62 22.22 4.93
C VAL A 306 44.71 22.10 3.86
N GLU A 307 44.78 23.06 2.95
CA GLU A 307 45.79 23.15 1.90
C GLU A 307 47.19 23.52 2.43
N SER A 308 48.24 23.21 1.67
CA SER A 308 49.60 23.69 1.93
C SER A 308 49.86 25.06 1.31
N THR A 309 51.04 25.63 1.55
CA THR A 309 51.47 26.91 0.93
C THR A 309 52.09 26.75 -0.46
N ASN A 310 52.21 25.52 -0.98
CA ASN A 310 52.86 25.25 -2.26
C ASN A 310 51.90 25.52 -3.43
N THR A 311 52.42 25.98 -4.57
CA THR A 311 51.64 26.19 -5.80
C THR A 311 51.37 24.86 -6.50
N THR A 312 50.34 24.13 -6.07
CA THR A 312 50.11 22.75 -6.50
C THR A 312 48.64 22.35 -6.32
N SER A 313 48.33 21.07 -6.57
CA SER A 313 47.04 20.48 -6.23
C SER A 313 46.99 20.07 -4.76
N HIS A 314 45.85 20.28 -4.11
CA HIS A 314 45.64 19.93 -2.70
C HIS A 314 44.56 18.84 -2.59
N THR A 315 44.96 17.58 -2.37
CA THR A 315 44.06 16.41 -2.56
C THR A 315 44.12 15.42 -1.40
N ALA A 316 43.04 14.63 -1.27
CA ALA A 316 43.06 13.30 -0.67
C ALA A 316 42.44 12.29 -1.64
N ASP A 317 43.10 11.15 -1.74
CA ASP A 317 42.83 10.13 -2.73
C ASP A 317 42.65 8.78 -2.07
N GLN A 318 41.66 8.01 -2.53
CA GLN A 318 41.59 6.59 -2.19
C GLN A 318 41.48 5.75 -3.46
N GLN A 319 42.43 4.84 -3.60
CA GLN A 319 42.51 3.92 -4.71
C GLN A 319 41.95 2.54 -4.33
N ILE A 320 41.12 1.99 -5.19
CA ILE A 320 40.51 0.68 -5.08
C ILE A 320 41.01 -0.15 -6.26
N ASN A 321 41.88 -1.11 -5.98
CA ASN A 321 42.41 -2.02 -6.99
C ASN A 321 41.39 -3.12 -7.26
N GLY A 322 41.15 -3.41 -8.53
CA GLY A 322 40.17 -4.40 -8.96
C GLY A 322 40.20 -4.55 -10.47
N THR A 323 39.25 -5.31 -11.02
CA THR A 323 39.03 -5.36 -12.47
C THR A 323 37.72 -4.63 -12.74
N TYR A 324 37.80 -3.58 -13.55
CA TYR A 324 36.65 -2.79 -13.96
C TYR A 324 36.45 -2.90 -15.47
N THR A 325 35.23 -3.18 -15.89
CA THR A 325 34.88 -3.45 -17.29
C THR A 325 34.14 -2.26 -17.89
N ALA A 326 34.32 -2.08 -19.20
CA ALA A 326 33.67 -1.00 -19.93
C ALA A 326 32.14 -1.08 -19.78
N GLY A 327 31.52 0.07 -19.51
CA GLY A 327 30.08 0.19 -19.29
C GLY A 327 29.61 0.05 -17.84
N GLN A 328 30.47 -0.36 -16.89
CA GLN A 328 30.14 -0.28 -15.47
C GLN A 328 29.94 1.19 -15.06
N VAL A 329 28.92 1.44 -14.24
CA VAL A 329 28.57 2.79 -13.77
C VAL A 329 28.75 2.84 -12.26
N PHE A 330 29.53 3.82 -11.80
CA PHE A 330 29.77 4.08 -10.39
C PHE A 330 29.22 5.43 -10.00
N CYS A 331 28.58 5.51 -8.83
CA CYS A 331 28.17 6.75 -8.20
C CYS A 331 29.15 7.05 -7.06
N ALA A 332 29.84 8.19 -7.15
CA ALA A 332 30.69 8.72 -6.09
C ALA A 332 29.95 9.84 -5.36
N SER A 333 29.93 9.81 -4.02
CA SER A 333 29.33 10.84 -3.18
C SER A 333 30.19 11.18 -1.96
N CYS A 334 30.10 12.41 -1.47
CA CYS A 334 30.73 12.84 -0.24
C CYS A 334 29.88 13.93 0.43
N PHE A 335 29.82 13.94 1.75
CA PHE A 335 29.27 15.06 2.50
C PHE A 335 30.35 16.11 2.68
N LEU A 336 30.06 17.31 2.19
CA LEU A 336 30.99 18.43 2.11
C LEU A 336 30.38 19.64 2.81
N LYS A 337 31.18 20.32 3.63
CA LYS A 337 30.78 21.57 4.28
C LYS A 337 31.90 22.60 4.11
N ALA A 338 31.50 23.81 3.71
CA ALA A 338 32.46 24.89 3.54
C ALA A 338 33.14 25.23 4.87
N GLY A 339 34.46 25.35 4.83
CA GLY A 339 35.22 26.08 5.83
C GLY A 339 35.51 27.47 5.27
N GLU A 340 36.79 27.79 5.14
CA GLU A 340 37.27 28.97 4.41
C GLU A 340 37.24 28.74 2.89
N ARG A 341 37.26 27.47 2.45
CA ARG A 341 37.09 27.08 1.04
C ARG A 341 35.69 26.53 0.78
N SER A 342 35.12 27.00 -0.32
CA SER A 342 33.78 26.62 -0.78
C SER A 342 33.78 25.95 -2.15
N SER A 343 34.91 25.89 -2.87
CA SER A 343 34.99 25.17 -4.15
C SER A 343 35.70 23.84 -3.95
N ILE A 344 35.00 22.74 -4.24
CA ILE A 344 35.53 21.37 -4.10
C ILE A 344 35.40 20.66 -5.44
N ARG A 345 36.50 20.10 -5.92
CA ARG A 345 36.52 19.20 -7.07
C ARG A 345 36.49 17.76 -6.58
N MET A 346 35.65 16.94 -7.20
CA MET A 346 35.70 15.49 -7.06
C MET A 346 36.07 14.86 -8.40
N ASN A 347 36.87 13.79 -8.34
CA ASN A 347 37.20 12.99 -9.51
C ASN A 347 36.96 11.51 -9.27
N LEU A 348 36.62 10.82 -10.36
CA LEU A 348 36.58 9.37 -10.44
C LEU A 348 37.46 8.94 -11.61
N TYR A 349 38.61 8.33 -11.31
CA TYR A 349 39.57 7.86 -12.32
C TYR A 349 39.51 6.34 -12.49
N TYR A 350 39.58 5.89 -13.74
CA TYR A 350 39.57 4.45 -14.09
C TYR A 350 40.94 3.96 -14.60
N ALA A 351 41.70 4.80 -15.30
CA ALA A 351 43.01 4.42 -15.84
C ALA A 351 44.17 4.69 -14.88
N VAL A 352 45.30 4.00 -15.06
CA VAL A 352 46.58 4.33 -14.40
C VAL A 352 47.20 5.53 -15.13
N GLY A 353 47.23 6.70 -14.47
CA GLY A 353 47.61 8.00 -15.07
C GLY A 353 46.50 9.05 -14.92
N SER A 354 46.80 10.33 -15.14
CA SER A 354 45.85 11.44 -15.01
C SER A 354 44.92 11.62 -16.23
N THR A 355 44.96 10.68 -17.17
CA THR A 355 44.20 10.71 -18.43
C THR A 355 43.05 9.70 -18.32
N GLY A 356 41.79 10.14 -18.40
CA GLY A 356 40.63 9.24 -18.42
C GLY A 356 39.82 9.12 -17.12
N GLY A 357 39.63 10.21 -16.37
CA GLY A 357 38.71 10.26 -15.23
C GLY A 357 37.63 11.32 -15.39
N ARG A 358 36.47 11.09 -14.78
CA ARG A 358 35.37 12.06 -14.71
C ARG A 358 35.65 13.07 -13.61
N GLN A 359 35.32 14.33 -13.87
CA GLN A 359 35.62 15.44 -12.97
C GLN A 359 34.44 16.39 -12.86
N ILE A 360 34.20 16.86 -11.64
CA ILE A 360 33.13 17.81 -11.35
C ILE A 360 33.57 18.75 -10.24
N VAL A 361 33.17 20.02 -10.33
CA VAL A 361 33.47 21.05 -9.35
C VAL A 361 32.16 21.56 -8.77
N PHE A 362 32.05 21.49 -7.45
CA PHE A 362 30.92 21.99 -6.68
C PHE A 362 31.31 23.30 -6.00
N ASN A 363 30.35 24.21 -5.90
CA ASN A 363 30.42 25.37 -5.04
C ASN A 363 29.46 25.19 -3.87
N LEU A 364 30.02 25.05 -2.67
CA LEU A 364 29.30 24.79 -1.43
C LEU A 364 28.57 26.03 -0.89
N ALA A 365 29.02 27.24 -1.26
CA ALA A 365 28.35 28.48 -0.86
C ALA A 365 27.09 28.74 -1.68
N THR A 366 27.15 28.50 -3.00
CA THR A 366 25.99 28.64 -3.90
C THR A 366 25.16 27.36 -4.03
N LYS A 367 25.62 26.26 -3.43
CA LYS A 367 24.98 24.93 -3.46
C LYS A 367 24.74 24.42 -4.89
N SER A 368 25.74 24.59 -5.76
CA SER A 368 25.60 24.32 -7.20
C SER A 368 26.83 23.65 -7.80
N ILE A 369 26.66 23.12 -9.01
CA ILE A 369 27.77 22.61 -9.84
C ILE A 369 28.33 23.77 -10.65
N THR A 370 29.62 24.07 -10.46
CA THR A 370 30.33 25.15 -11.17
C THR A 370 30.89 24.67 -12.51
N SER A 371 31.35 23.43 -12.57
CA SER A 371 31.90 22.81 -13.78
C SER A 371 31.66 21.30 -13.75
N LYS A 372 31.31 20.71 -14.89
CA LYS A 372 31.00 19.28 -15.04
C LYS A 372 31.64 18.78 -16.33
N ASP A 373 32.38 17.68 -16.26
CA ASP A 373 32.77 16.93 -17.46
C ASP A 373 31.49 16.52 -18.24
N PRO A 374 31.39 16.85 -19.54
CA PRO A 374 30.22 16.53 -20.36
C PRO A 374 29.83 15.05 -20.36
N ALA A 375 30.79 14.15 -20.15
CA ALA A 375 30.56 12.71 -20.13
C ALA A 375 30.11 12.17 -18.75
N ILE A 376 29.82 13.03 -17.78
CA ILE A 376 29.11 12.67 -16.54
C ILE A 376 27.61 12.54 -16.82
N PRO A 377 27.03 11.33 -16.73
CA PRO A 377 25.61 11.10 -17.03
C PRO A 377 24.69 11.84 -16.07
N THR A 378 24.89 11.67 -14.77
CA THR A 378 24.05 12.25 -13.72
C THR A 378 24.91 12.80 -12.58
N ALA A 379 24.47 13.89 -11.97
CA ALA A 379 25.13 14.52 -10.83
C ALA A 379 24.14 15.36 -10.04
N GLY A 380 24.45 15.63 -8.78
CA GLY A 380 23.61 16.44 -7.92
C GLY A 380 24.33 17.00 -6.71
N VAL A 381 23.68 17.98 -6.09
CA VAL A 381 24.05 18.60 -4.83
C VAL A 381 22.80 18.60 -3.97
N GLU A 382 22.81 17.80 -2.91
CA GLU A 382 21.69 17.74 -1.96
C GLU A 382 22.07 18.53 -0.71
N ASP A 383 21.27 19.54 -0.35
CA ASP A 383 21.44 20.20 0.93
C ASP A 383 20.88 19.30 2.04
N VAL A 384 21.75 18.90 2.97
CA VAL A 384 21.39 18.01 4.07
C VAL A 384 21.32 18.74 5.41
N GLY A 385 21.22 20.07 5.37
CA GLY A 385 21.06 20.90 6.56
C GLY A 385 22.39 21.15 7.28
N ASN A 386 22.36 22.05 8.26
CA ASN A 386 23.53 22.44 9.06
C ASN A 386 24.77 22.84 8.22
N GLY A 387 24.56 23.33 6.99
CA GLY A 387 25.61 23.73 6.05
C GLY A 387 26.36 22.57 5.38
N TRP A 388 25.88 21.33 5.54
CA TRP A 388 26.39 20.16 4.85
C TRP A 388 25.66 19.97 3.52
N LEU A 389 26.42 19.65 2.47
CA LEU A 389 25.90 19.25 1.17
C LEU A 389 26.37 17.84 0.86
N ARG A 390 25.47 16.95 0.43
CA ARG A 390 25.85 15.69 -0.19
C ARG A 390 26.04 15.93 -1.68
N CYS A 391 27.30 16.03 -2.09
CA CYS A 391 27.67 16.20 -3.49
C CYS A 391 27.93 14.84 -4.12
N TRP A 392 27.42 14.61 -5.33
CA TRP A 392 27.58 13.33 -6.01
C TRP A 392 27.58 13.45 -7.53
N PHE A 393 28.14 12.44 -8.18
CA PHE A 393 28.08 12.26 -9.62
C PHE A 393 28.26 10.78 -10.00
N THR A 394 27.80 10.43 -11.19
CA THR A 394 28.06 9.13 -11.79
C THR A 394 29.18 9.20 -12.82
N GLY A 395 29.87 8.10 -13.01
CA GLY A 395 30.82 7.95 -14.08
C GLY A 395 30.82 6.53 -14.62
N VAL A 396 31.03 6.45 -15.94
CA VAL A 396 31.07 5.20 -16.69
C VAL A 396 32.52 4.83 -16.94
N VAL A 397 32.86 3.56 -16.77
CA VAL A 397 34.15 3.01 -17.18
C VAL A 397 34.20 2.98 -18.70
N ASP A 398 35.11 3.73 -19.30
CA ASP A 398 35.18 3.92 -20.76
C ASP A 398 35.94 2.79 -21.47
N THR A 399 36.93 2.21 -20.80
CA THR A 399 37.92 1.28 -21.37
C THR A 399 37.78 -0.11 -20.75
N PRO A 400 37.93 -1.18 -21.55
CA PRO A 400 37.86 -2.53 -21.03
C PRO A 400 39.13 -2.87 -20.21
N ALA A 401 38.93 -3.51 -19.05
CA ALA A 401 39.97 -4.05 -18.18
C ALA A 401 40.82 -3.00 -17.46
N GLU A 402 40.17 -2.00 -16.86
CA GLU A 402 40.85 -1.09 -15.96
C GLU A 402 41.18 -1.77 -14.62
N THR A 403 42.36 -1.45 -14.08
CA THR A 403 42.86 -2.08 -12.85
C THR A 403 42.65 -1.22 -11.60
N ARG A 404 42.11 -0.02 -11.80
CA ARG A 404 42.05 1.04 -10.80
C ARG A 404 40.70 1.74 -10.81
N LEU A 405 40.15 1.97 -9.62
CA LEU A 405 39.12 2.96 -9.40
C LEU A 405 39.63 3.90 -8.32
N LEU A 406 39.72 5.20 -8.60
CA LEU A 406 40.22 6.18 -7.64
C LEU A 406 39.23 7.32 -7.46
N MET A 407 38.83 7.54 -6.21
CA MET A 407 38.14 8.76 -5.81
C MET A 407 39.13 9.76 -5.27
N ARG A 408 39.06 10.97 -5.82
CA ARG A 408 39.79 12.15 -5.36
C ARG A 408 38.81 13.17 -4.84
N VAL A 409 39.10 13.73 -3.69
CA VAL A 409 38.57 15.02 -3.25
C VAL A 409 39.69 16.05 -3.28
N GLN A 410 39.40 17.22 -3.83
CA GLN A 410 40.38 18.27 -4.08
C GLN A 410 39.82 19.64 -3.71
N LEU A 411 40.59 20.42 -2.94
CA LEU A 411 40.28 21.82 -2.68
C LEU A 411 40.55 22.65 -3.96
N ALA A 412 39.65 23.59 -4.27
CA ALA A 412 39.75 24.47 -5.44
C ALA A 412 39.45 25.94 -5.07
N ILE A 413 39.77 26.86 -5.98
CA ILE A 413 39.30 28.25 -5.97
C ILE A 413 38.52 28.50 -7.26
N GLY A 414 37.20 28.56 -7.18
CA GLY A 414 36.36 28.52 -8.38
C GLY A 414 36.60 27.21 -9.13
N THR A 415 37.12 27.28 -10.36
CA THR A 415 37.53 26.11 -11.15
C THR A 415 39.05 25.86 -11.14
N THR A 416 39.82 26.71 -10.47
CA THR A 416 41.28 26.60 -10.38
C THR A 416 41.67 25.52 -9.38
N THR A 417 42.38 24.49 -9.86
CA THR A 417 42.78 23.31 -9.09
C THR A 417 44.26 23.28 -8.70
N THR A 418 45.03 24.21 -9.24
CA THR A 418 46.45 24.39 -8.93
C THR A 418 46.66 25.85 -8.54
N TYR A 419 47.01 26.09 -7.28
CA TYR A 419 47.19 27.43 -6.74
C TYR A 419 48.09 27.34 -5.51
N ALA A 420 48.63 28.47 -5.06
CA ALA A 420 49.29 28.55 -3.76
C ALA A 420 48.22 28.70 -2.68
N GLY A 421 48.11 27.72 -1.79
CA GLY A 421 47.28 27.85 -0.60
C GLY A 421 47.93 28.74 0.46
N ASP A 422 47.23 28.94 1.57
CA ASP A 422 47.71 29.76 2.69
C ASP A 422 48.16 28.95 3.92
N GLY A 423 48.06 27.61 3.87
CA GLY A 423 48.41 26.73 4.98
C GLY A 423 47.33 26.62 6.09
N THR A 424 46.19 27.27 5.94
CA THR A 424 45.15 27.42 6.99
C THR A 424 43.71 27.22 6.49
N SER A 425 43.42 27.62 5.26
CA SER A 425 42.12 27.54 4.62
C SER A 425 41.78 26.11 4.21
N GLY A 426 40.54 25.71 4.47
CA GLY A 426 40.12 24.35 4.20
C GLY A 426 38.62 24.16 4.05
N ALA A 427 38.22 22.89 3.98
CA ALA A 427 36.82 22.47 3.99
C ALA A 427 36.66 21.19 4.82
N TYR A 428 35.41 20.89 5.17
CA TYR A 428 35.06 19.73 5.99
C TYR A 428 34.49 18.60 5.13
N PHE A 429 34.89 17.37 5.45
CA PHE A 429 34.59 16.17 4.68
C PHE A 429 34.08 15.07 5.61
N TRP A 430 33.06 14.33 5.15
CA TRP A 430 32.53 13.18 5.86
C TRP A 430 31.81 12.22 4.90
N GLY A 431 31.74 10.94 5.26
CA GLY A 431 30.90 9.95 4.59
C GLY A 431 31.13 9.80 3.08
N ALA A 432 32.37 9.60 2.66
CA ALA A 432 32.69 9.28 1.27
C ALA A 432 32.12 7.90 0.87
N ASP A 433 31.56 7.82 -0.33
CA ASP A 433 30.90 6.62 -0.82
C ASP A 433 31.16 6.41 -2.30
N ILE A 434 31.51 5.18 -2.69
CA ILE A 434 31.49 4.73 -4.08
C ILE A 434 30.69 3.43 -4.16
N GLN A 435 29.58 3.47 -4.90
CA GLN A 435 28.74 2.29 -5.16
C GLN A 435 28.62 2.09 -6.68
N GLU A 436 28.60 0.84 -7.13
CA GLU A 436 28.28 0.51 -8.54
C GLU A 436 26.78 0.77 -8.79
N SER A 437 26.43 2.01 -9.08
CA SER A 437 25.06 2.48 -9.24
C SER A 437 25.02 3.63 -10.23
N ALA A 438 23.94 3.69 -11.00
CA ALA A 438 23.65 4.79 -11.92
C ALA A 438 22.89 5.95 -11.25
N SER A 439 22.67 5.89 -9.92
CA SER A 439 22.05 6.96 -9.14
C SER A 439 22.53 6.95 -7.68
N LEU A 440 22.33 8.08 -6.99
CA LEU A 440 22.65 8.20 -5.58
C LEU A 440 21.75 7.31 -4.72
N LEU A 441 22.35 6.61 -3.76
CA LEU A 441 21.68 5.79 -2.76
C LEU A 441 22.10 6.21 -1.36
N SER A 442 21.48 5.65 -0.32
CA SER A 442 21.87 5.88 1.08
C SER A 442 23.36 5.63 1.29
N HIS A 443 23.98 6.45 2.14
CA HIS A 443 25.38 6.28 2.51
C HIS A 443 25.57 4.96 3.27
N ILE A 444 26.63 4.22 2.93
CA ILE A 444 27.05 3.02 3.65
C ILE A 444 28.38 3.34 4.36
N PRO A 445 28.38 3.56 5.69
CA PRO A 445 29.60 3.83 6.43
C PRO A 445 30.57 2.65 6.38
N THR A 446 31.86 2.93 6.23
CA THR A 446 32.92 1.92 6.22
C THR A 446 34.05 2.30 7.17
N THR A 447 34.67 1.27 7.76
CA THR A 447 35.84 1.41 8.63
C THR A 447 37.04 0.75 7.96
N THR A 448 37.47 -0.42 8.42
CA THR A 448 38.68 -1.08 7.91
C THR A 448 38.49 -1.79 6.57
N VAL A 449 37.24 -2.09 6.20
CA VAL A 449 36.89 -2.86 4.99
C VAL A 449 35.67 -2.25 4.29
N PRO A 450 35.53 -2.48 2.97
CA PRO A 450 34.28 -2.24 2.25
C PRO A 450 33.12 -2.98 2.93
N VAL A 451 31.94 -2.37 2.96
CA VAL A 451 30.74 -2.93 3.60
C VAL A 451 29.60 -2.98 2.59
N THR A 452 28.86 -4.09 2.60
CA THR A 452 27.66 -4.29 1.77
C THR A 452 26.40 -4.05 2.59
N ARG A 453 25.54 -3.16 2.11
CA ARG A 453 24.13 -3.07 2.51
C ARG A 453 23.33 -4.10 1.71
N SER A 454 22.53 -4.90 2.39
CA SER A 454 21.60 -5.87 1.79
C SER A 454 20.39 -5.16 1.19
N ALA A 455 19.75 -5.79 0.21
CA ALA A 455 18.50 -5.29 -0.37
C ALA A 455 17.38 -5.27 0.67
N ASP A 456 16.52 -4.25 0.62
CA ASP A 456 15.27 -4.23 1.38
C ASP A 456 14.25 -5.17 0.70
N VAL A 457 13.54 -5.96 1.49
CA VAL A 457 12.45 -6.80 1.00
C VAL A 457 11.21 -6.56 1.85
N ALA A 458 10.13 -6.10 1.22
CA ALA A 458 8.87 -5.81 1.88
C ALA A 458 7.72 -6.48 1.11
N ALA A 459 6.91 -7.27 1.82
CA ALA A 459 5.80 -8.00 1.22
C ALA A 459 4.59 -8.13 2.15
N VAL A 460 3.39 -8.05 1.58
CA VAL A 460 2.15 -8.51 2.22
C VAL A 460 1.85 -9.91 1.69
N ASN A 461 1.96 -10.90 2.57
CA ASN A 461 1.83 -12.33 2.22
C ASN A 461 0.41 -12.87 2.40
N THR A 462 -0.54 -12.04 2.84
CA THR A 462 -1.94 -12.42 3.03
C THR A 462 -2.83 -11.35 2.42
N LEU A 463 -3.52 -11.72 1.34
CA LEU A 463 -4.34 -10.80 0.55
C LEU A 463 -5.81 -10.72 1.00
N THR A 464 -6.26 -11.66 1.84
CA THR A 464 -7.59 -11.65 2.44
C THR A 464 -7.64 -10.65 3.60
N PRO A 465 -8.73 -9.87 3.79
CA PRO A 465 -10.02 -9.91 3.07
C PRO A 465 -10.16 -8.90 1.92
N TRP A 466 -9.09 -8.17 1.59
CA TRP A 466 -9.18 -6.97 0.75
C TRP A 466 -9.00 -7.24 -0.75
N PHE A 467 -8.37 -8.35 -1.14
CA PHE A 467 -8.07 -8.65 -2.55
C PHE A 467 -9.21 -9.37 -3.26
N SER A 468 -9.44 -9.00 -4.53
CA SER A 468 -10.33 -9.72 -5.44
C SER A 468 -9.59 -10.22 -6.69
N PRO A 469 -9.68 -11.53 -7.02
CA PRO A 469 -9.03 -12.07 -8.21
C PRO A 469 -9.75 -11.71 -9.52
N ALA A 470 -11.03 -11.32 -9.46
CA ALA A 470 -11.83 -11.06 -10.65
C ALA A 470 -11.68 -9.62 -11.19
N ARG A 471 -11.32 -8.67 -10.33
CA ARG A 471 -11.20 -7.24 -10.65
C ARG A 471 -10.51 -6.48 -9.52
N GLY A 472 -9.99 -5.30 -9.79
CA GLY A 472 -9.46 -4.42 -8.77
C GLY A 472 -8.87 -3.14 -9.33
N THR A 473 -8.43 -2.27 -8.43
CA THR A 473 -7.65 -1.08 -8.75
C THR A 473 -6.48 -0.99 -7.79
N LEU A 474 -5.26 -1.00 -8.34
CA LEU A 474 -4.02 -0.82 -7.60
C LEU A 474 -3.52 0.61 -7.79
N TYR A 475 -3.32 1.31 -6.69
CA TYR A 475 -2.79 2.67 -6.64
C TYR A 475 -1.43 2.68 -5.94
N SER A 476 -0.50 3.48 -6.47
CA SER A 476 0.73 3.83 -5.78
C SER A 476 1.11 5.29 -5.95
N GLU A 477 1.67 5.86 -4.89
CA GLU A 477 2.36 7.14 -4.88
C GLU A 477 3.81 6.90 -4.45
N ALA A 478 4.76 7.25 -5.31
CA ALA A 478 6.17 7.04 -5.02
C ALA A 478 7.08 8.01 -5.80
N THR A 479 8.32 8.11 -5.32
CA THR A 479 9.42 8.78 -6.01
C THR A 479 10.46 7.75 -6.43
N ASN A 480 10.82 7.77 -7.71
CA ASN A 480 11.92 6.96 -8.25
C ASN A 480 13.27 7.62 -7.93
N VAL A 481 14.24 6.85 -7.44
CA VAL A 481 15.61 7.35 -7.18
C VAL A 481 16.63 6.85 -8.20
N GLY A 482 16.24 5.96 -9.12
CA GLY A 482 17.06 5.41 -10.20
C GLY A 482 16.91 6.17 -11.53
N PRO A 483 17.67 5.79 -12.57
CA PRO A 483 17.65 6.47 -13.88
C PRO A 483 16.60 5.91 -14.85
N SER A 484 15.86 4.86 -14.46
CA SER A 484 14.93 4.12 -15.31
C SER A 484 13.64 3.79 -14.57
N GLY A 485 12.60 3.38 -15.31
CA GLY A 485 11.32 2.95 -14.76
C GLY A 485 11.48 1.81 -13.74
N THR A 486 10.71 1.88 -12.65
CA THR A 486 10.85 0.96 -11.53
C THR A 486 9.50 0.54 -10.97
N THR A 487 9.37 -0.74 -10.60
CA THR A 487 8.15 -1.30 -10.01
C THR A 487 8.01 -0.83 -8.57
N ILE A 488 6.81 -0.33 -8.22
CA ILE A 488 6.49 0.17 -6.88
C ILE A 488 5.61 -0.80 -6.11
N ALA A 489 4.60 -1.35 -6.77
CA ALA A 489 3.70 -2.32 -6.20
C ALA A 489 3.49 -3.44 -7.22
N GLN A 490 3.65 -4.69 -6.79
CA GLN A 490 3.44 -5.87 -7.62
C GLN A 490 2.62 -6.89 -6.84
N LEU A 491 1.41 -7.16 -7.31
CA LEU A 491 0.66 -8.34 -6.92
C LEU A 491 1.20 -9.54 -7.73
N GLY A 492 1.59 -10.62 -7.05
CA GLY A 492 2.01 -11.87 -7.70
C GLY A 492 3.51 -12.01 -7.98
N SER A 493 3.85 -12.89 -8.93
CA SER A 493 5.21 -13.31 -9.26
C SER A 493 5.76 -12.61 -10.52
N LEU A 494 6.98 -12.91 -10.95
CA LEU A 494 7.51 -12.33 -12.21
C LEU A 494 6.68 -12.73 -13.44
N SER A 495 6.15 -13.96 -13.44
CA SER A 495 5.42 -14.52 -14.58
C SER A 495 3.93 -14.22 -14.54
N ASP A 496 3.37 -13.97 -13.37
CA ASP A 496 1.93 -13.78 -13.16
C ASP A 496 1.72 -12.62 -12.18
N ARG A 497 1.41 -11.44 -12.70
CA ARG A 497 1.36 -10.21 -11.89
C ARG A 497 0.47 -9.10 -12.41
N ILE A 498 0.07 -8.26 -11.47
CA ILE A 498 -0.50 -6.93 -11.69
C ILE A 498 0.42 -5.93 -11.00
N LEU A 499 0.88 -4.91 -11.71
CA LEU A 499 1.88 -3.98 -11.18
C LEU A 499 1.62 -2.54 -11.54
N THR A 500 2.16 -1.64 -10.71
CA THR A 500 2.35 -0.23 -11.02
C THR A 500 3.84 0.12 -10.99
N SER A 501 4.27 0.94 -11.94
CA SER A 501 5.64 1.42 -12.06
C SER A 501 5.69 2.95 -12.17
N VAL A 502 6.81 3.52 -11.72
CA VAL A 502 7.13 4.95 -11.80
C VAL A 502 8.48 5.13 -12.45
N ALA A 503 8.65 6.18 -13.25
CA ALA A 503 9.90 6.47 -13.95
C ALA A 503 10.35 7.92 -13.69
N PRO A 504 11.65 8.24 -13.83
CA PRO A 504 12.10 9.62 -13.77
C PRO A 504 11.42 10.50 -14.83
N SER A 505 11.41 11.81 -14.59
CA SER A 505 10.83 12.78 -15.51
C SER A 505 11.36 12.60 -16.94
N GLY A 506 10.45 12.58 -17.91
CA GLY A 506 10.79 12.46 -19.34
C GLY A 506 11.09 11.04 -19.83
N ILE A 507 11.05 10.03 -18.96
CA ILE A 507 11.21 8.62 -19.33
C ILE A 507 9.85 7.93 -19.40
N ALA A 508 9.56 7.25 -20.50
CA ALA A 508 8.40 6.39 -20.63
C ALA A 508 8.57 5.14 -19.75
N GLY A 509 7.75 5.02 -18.71
CA GLY A 509 7.83 3.91 -17.76
C GLY A 509 6.92 4.04 -16.55
N THR A 510 6.12 5.10 -16.50
CA THR A 510 5.13 5.32 -15.44
C THR A 510 3.78 4.82 -15.90
N GLY A 511 3.17 3.92 -15.14
CA GLY A 511 1.90 3.31 -15.50
C GLY A 511 1.71 1.95 -14.85
N GLY A 512 0.95 1.07 -15.50
CA GLY A 512 0.68 -0.26 -14.95
C GLY A 512 0.51 -1.32 -16.01
N ALA A 513 0.62 -2.57 -15.58
CA ALA A 513 0.53 -3.72 -16.46
C ALA A 513 -0.05 -4.95 -15.75
N THR A 514 -0.67 -5.81 -16.55
CA THR A 514 -1.06 -7.17 -16.18
C THR A 514 -0.28 -8.15 -17.06
N ILE A 515 0.34 -9.14 -16.44
CA ILE A 515 1.16 -10.17 -17.09
C ILE A 515 0.67 -11.54 -16.61
N VAL A 516 0.51 -12.48 -17.56
CA VAL A 516 0.09 -13.86 -17.31
C VAL A 516 1.02 -14.79 -18.09
N GLY A 517 1.63 -15.77 -17.44
CA GLY A 517 2.58 -16.69 -18.07
C GLY A 517 3.76 -15.98 -18.75
N SER A 518 4.24 -14.87 -18.19
CA SER A 518 5.28 -13.98 -18.76
C SER A 518 4.87 -13.24 -20.05
N VAL A 519 3.58 -13.22 -20.40
CA VAL A 519 3.04 -12.47 -21.54
C VAL A 519 2.24 -11.27 -21.04
N ASN A 520 2.54 -10.08 -21.58
CA ASN A 520 1.75 -8.87 -21.31
C ASN A 520 0.31 -9.08 -21.81
N GLN A 521 -0.64 -9.02 -20.89
CA GLN A 521 -2.07 -9.05 -21.20
C GLN A 521 -2.60 -7.63 -21.44
N ALA A 522 -2.16 -6.69 -20.62
CA ALA A 522 -2.42 -5.26 -20.78
C ALA A 522 -1.21 -4.49 -20.25
N SER A 523 -0.77 -3.46 -20.98
CA SER A 523 0.37 -2.62 -20.56
C SER A 523 0.16 -1.19 -21.03
N MET A 524 0.03 -0.26 -20.08
CA MET A 524 -0.19 1.15 -20.34
C MET A 524 0.86 1.95 -19.59
N GLN A 525 1.68 2.71 -20.32
CA GLN A 525 2.76 3.51 -19.78
C GLN A 525 2.85 4.86 -20.49
N SER A 526 3.31 5.88 -19.78
CA SER A 526 3.55 7.22 -20.32
C SER A 526 4.86 7.80 -19.79
N ALA A 527 5.40 8.76 -20.53
CA ALA A 527 6.40 9.69 -20.01
C ALA A 527 5.67 10.79 -19.24
N VAL A 528 6.01 10.97 -17.97
CA VAL A 528 5.41 12.01 -17.11
C VAL A 528 6.49 13.00 -16.67
N GLY A 529 6.10 14.28 -16.54
CA GLY A 529 7.03 15.40 -16.34
C GLY A 529 7.23 15.87 -14.89
N ALA A 530 6.76 15.13 -13.87
CA ALA A 530 6.74 15.61 -12.48
C ALA A 530 7.51 14.69 -11.51
N PRO A 531 8.25 15.24 -10.53
CA PRO A 531 8.79 14.48 -9.40
C PRO A 531 7.66 14.10 -8.43
N GLY A 532 7.64 12.83 -8.01
CA GLY A 532 6.52 12.24 -7.27
C GLY A 532 5.39 11.86 -8.22
N GLN A 533 5.16 10.56 -8.38
CA GLN A 533 4.22 10.04 -9.36
C GLN A 533 3.11 9.25 -8.68
N LYS A 534 1.89 9.64 -9.00
CA LYS A 534 0.66 8.95 -8.61
C LYS A 534 0.19 8.11 -9.78
N VAL A 535 0.03 6.81 -9.56
CA VAL A 535 -0.37 5.84 -10.58
C VAL A 535 -1.56 5.05 -10.08
N ALA A 536 -2.60 4.94 -10.90
CA ALA A 536 -3.72 4.04 -10.66
C ALA A 536 -3.87 3.09 -11.86
N PHE A 537 -3.91 1.80 -11.59
CA PHE A 537 -4.12 0.76 -12.59
C PHE A 537 -5.34 -0.08 -12.20
N ALA A 538 -6.41 0.03 -12.98
CA ALA A 538 -7.62 -0.77 -12.84
C ALA A 538 -7.58 -1.97 -13.77
N TYR A 539 -8.09 -3.09 -13.28
CA TYR A 539 -8.17 -4.34 -14.02
C TYR A 539 -9.50 -5.05 -13.76
N SER A 540 -9.98 -5.69 -14.81
CA SER A 540 -11.01 -6.72 -14.88
C SER A 540 -10.70 -7.49 -16.17
N THR A 541 -11.16 -8.73 -16.30
CA THR A 541 -11.00 -9.46 -17.58
C THR A 541 -11.55 -8.61 -18.71
N ASP A 542 -10.73 -8.41 -19.75
CA ASP A 542 -11.05 -7.60 -20.93
C ASP A 542 -11.45 -6.13 -20.63
N ASP A 543 -11.10 -5.58 -19.46
CA ASP A 543 -11.30 -4.17 -19.12
C ASP A 543 -10.19 -3.67 -18.17
N PHE A 544 -9.20 -3.02 -18.78
CA PHE A 544 -8.05 -2.45 -18.09
C PHE A 544 -7.98 -0.95 -18.36
N ALA A 545 -7.54 -0.18 -17.37
CA ALA A 545 -7.30 1.25 -17.54
C ALA A 545 -6.19 1.72 -16.63
N CYS A 546 -5.43 2.72 -17.09
CA CYS A 546 -4.38 3.34 -16.30
C CYS A 546 -4.47 4.85 -16.33
N ALA A 547 -4.36 5.49 -15.17
CA ALA A 547 -4.23 6.94 -15.04
C ALA A 547 -2.98 7.30 -14.24
N THR A 548 -2.36 8.42 -14.58
CA THR A 548 -1.23 8.98 -13.86
C THR A 548 -1.36 10.50 -13.74
N ASN A 549 -1.06 11.04 -12.57
CA ASN A 549 -1.06 12.49 -12.31
C ASN A 549 -2.32 13.23 -12.81
N GLY A 550 -3.51 12.63 -12.70
CA GLY A 550 -4.77 13.21 -13.15
C GLY A 550 -5.17 12.91 -14.61
N VAL A 551 -4.29 12.26 -15.37
CA VAL A 551 -4.46 12.00 -16.81
C VAL A 551 -4.66 10.52 -17.06
N LEU A 552 -5.70 10.17 -17.83
CA LEU A 552 -5.90 8.80 -18.30
C LEU A 552 -4.86 8.51 -19.40
N ILE A 553 -4.01 7.49 -19.19
CA ILE A 553 -3.00 7.05 -20.16
C ILE A 553 -3.67 6.27 -21.29
N GLY A 554 -4.59 5.37 -20.94
CA GLY A 554 -5.24 4.50 -21.90
C GLY A 554 -6.19 3.50 -21.26
N THR A 555 -6.80 2.70 -22.13
CA THR A 555 -7.64 1.57 -21.80
C THR A 555 -7.28 0.38 -22.68
N ASP A 556 -7.43 -0.83 -22.17
CA ASP A 556 -7.30 -2.08 -22.93
C ASP A 556 -8.57 -2.90 -22.73
N THR A 557 -9.10 -3.46 -23.83
CA THR A 557 -10.35 -4.22 -23.84
C THR A 557 -10.14 -5.70 -24.12
N SER A 558 -8.90 -6.18 -24.03
CA SER A 558 -8.60 -7.61 -24.12
C SER A 558 -7.52 -7.98 -23.11
N GLY A 559 -7.68 -9.14 -22.46
CA GLY A 559 -6.62 -9.67 -21.61
C GLY A 559 -7.16 -10.53 -20.47
N SER A 560 -6.36 -11.52 -20.10
CA SER A 560 -6.62 -12.39 -18.97
C SER A 560 -6.02 -11.86 -17.66
N LEU A 561 -6.46 -12.42 -16.53
CA LEU A 561 -5.98 -12.06 -15.19
C LEU A 561 -5.10 -13.17 -14.59
N PRO A 562 -4.01 -12.82 -13.89
CA PRO A 562 -3.15 -13.78 -13.22
C PRO A 562 -3.74 -14.25 -11.89
N SER A 563 -3.26 -15.42 -11.43
CA SER A 563 -3.42 -15.82 -10.03
C SER A 563 -2.26 -15.25 -9.21
N VAL A 564 -2.58 -14.56 -8.11
CA VAL A 564 -1.62 -13.87 -7.27
C VAL A 564 -1.84 -14.20 -5.79
N SER A 565 -0.76 -14.24 -5.02
CA SER A 565 -0.79 -14.65 -3.59
C SER A 565 -0.07 -13.69 -2.66
N SER A 566 0.61 -12.68 -3.18
CA SER A 566 1.37 -11.69 -2.40
C SER A 566 1.35 -10.33 -3.08
N LEU A 567 1.61 -9.29 -2.30
CA LEU A 567 1.92 -7.94 -2.77
C LEU A 567 3.36 -7.62 -2.37
N LEU A 568 4.23 -7.42 -3.36
CA LEU A 568 5.60 -6.94 -3.16
C LEU A 568 5.65 -5.42 -3.28
N LEU A 569 6.40 -4.78 -2.38
CA LEU A 569 6.59 -3.32 -2.35
C LEU A 569 8.01 -3.00 -2.79
N GLY A 570 8.18 -2.04 -3.71
CA GLY A 570 9.48 -1.58 -4.19
C GLY A 570 10.34 -2.72 -4.75
N ARG A 571 9.73 -3.63 -5.51
CA ARG A 571 10.42 -4.83 -5.99
C ARG A 571 9.78 -5.37 -7.26
N ASN A 572 10.63 -5.81 -8.19
CA ASN A 572 10.24 -6.52 -9.40
C ASN A 572 10.69 -7.98 -9.27
N GLY A 573 9.81 -8.82 -8.72
CA GLY A 573 10.12 -10.22 -8.46
C GLY A 573 11.29 -10.45 -7.51
N ALA A 574 12.48 -10.72 -8.06
CA ALA A 574 13.70 -10.99 -7.30
C ALA A 574 14.57 -9.74 -7.03
N SER A 575 14.34 -8.64 -7.75
CA SER A 575 15.18 -7.44 -7.67
C SER A 575 14.44 -6.30 -6.96
N THR A 576 14.99 -5.82 -5.85
CA THR A 576 14.50 -4.62 -5.16
C THR A 576 14.78 -3.39 -6.02
N THR A 577 13.84 -2.45 -6.01
CA THR A 577 13.93 -1.19 -6.74
C THR A 577 14.35 -0.07 -5.81
N ASN A 578 14.95 0.99 -6.37
CA ASN A 578 15.35 2.16 -5.59
C ASN A 578 14.24 3.19 -5.65
N CYS A 579 13.47 3.33 -4.55
CA CYS A 579 12.35 4.25 -4.48
C CYS A 579 12.01 4.68 -3.06
N HIS A 580 11.28 5.79 -2.94
CA HIS A 580 10.52 6.16 -1.75
C HIS A 580 9.04 5.94 -2.01
N ILE A 581 8.42 5.02 -1.28
CA ILE A 581 7.00 4.72 -1.41
C ILE A 581 6.23 5.53 -0.37
N ARG A 582 5.33 6.40 -0.83
CA ARG A 582 4.51 7.27 0.03
C ARG A 582 3.21 6.59 0.40
N GLN A 583 2.51 6.03 -0.59
CA GLN A 583 1.24 5.35 -0.38
C GLN A 583 1.03 4.21 -1.36
N ILE A 584 0.40 3.12 -0.90
CA ILE A 584 -0.16 2.07 -1.74
C ILE A 584 -1.58 1.79 -1.29
N THR A 585 -2.54 1.82 -2.22
CA THR A 585 -3.94 1.54 -1.94
C THR A 585 -4.46 0.51 -2.93
N TYR A 586 -5.27 -0.44 -2.46
CA TYR A 586 -5.96 -1.40 -3.31
C TYR A 586 -7.46 -1.35 -3.06
N SER A 587 -8.24 -1.30 -4.15
CA SER A 587 -9.69 -1.44 -4.14
C SER A 587 -10.11 -2.74 -4.85
N PRO A 588 -11.01 -3.57 -4.27
CA PRO A 588 -11.53 -4.79 -4.91
C PRO A 588 -12.56 -4.52 -6.04
N LYS A 589 -12.52 -3.31 -6.61
CA LYS A 589 -13.35 -2.85 -7.72
C LYS A 589 -12.46 -2.32 -8.85
N ARG A 590 -12.89 -2.54 -10.08
CA ARG A 590 -12.43 -1.77 -11.24
C ARG A 590 -13.09 -0.39 -11.14
N LEU A 591 -12.38 0.61 -10.62
CA LEU A 591 -12.90 1.97 -10.46
C LEU A 591 -13.06 2.64 -11.83
N SER A 592 -14.01 3.56 -11.99
CA SER A 592 -14.23 4.26 -13.26
C SER A 592 -13.02 5.09 -13.69
N ASN A 593 -12.88 5.37 -14.99
CA ASN A 593 -11.76 6.14 -15.52
C ASN A 593 -11.67 7.53 -14.87
N GLU A 594 -12.80 8.18 -14.64
CA GLU A 594 -12.89 9.49 -13.97
C GLU A 594 -12.38 9.39 -12.53
N ARG A 595 -12.65 8.27 -11.84
CA ARG A 595 -12.15 8.04 -10.49
C ARG A 595 -10.64 7.79 -10.47
N LEU A 596 -10.10 7.08 -11.47
CA LEU A 596 -8.64 6.89 -11.63
C LEU A 596 -7.93 8.23 -11.84
N GLN A 597 -8.50 9.10 -12.67
CA GLN A 597 -7.99 10.46 -12.86
C GLN A 597 -8.07 11.27 -11.56
N ALA A 598 -9.23 11.29 -10.90
CA ALA A 598 -9.41 12.05 -9.66
C ALA A 598 -8.46 11.61 -8.54
N MET A 599 -8.23 10.31 -8.36
CA MET A 599 -7.35 9.80 -7.29
C MET A 599 -5.86 9.98 -7.60
N THR A 600 -5.50 10.12 -8.88
CA THR A 600 -4.12 10.39 -9.29
C THR A 600 -3.85 11.87 -9.48
N ALA A 601 -4.83 12.76 -9.28
CA ALA A 601 -4.62 14.19 -9.35
C ALA A 601 -3.53 14.64 -8.34
N PRO A 602 -2.66 15.58 -8.73
CA PRO A 602 -1.51 16.04 -7.93
C PRO A 602 -1.92 16.58 -6.56
#